data_AF-Q18425-F1
#
_entry.id   AF-Q18425-F1
#
_cell.length_a   1.000
_cell.length_b   1.000
_cell.length_c   1.000
_cell.angle_alpha   90.00
_cell.angle_beta   90.00
_cell.angle_gamma   90.00
#
_symmetry.space_group_name_H-M   'P 1'
#
loop_
_entity.id
_entity.type
_entity.pdbx_description
1 polymer ?
#
loop_
_entity_poly.entity_id
_entity_poly.type
_entity_poly.pdbx_seq_one_letter_code
_entity_poly.pdbx_strand_id
1 'polypeptide(L)'
;MFIVVVTIFENYTQWYSSLLTIFSLTIKRKLKTIRSMQDSTSKCTCTEHHMGGTICCCCRSDAEENEQLTSVILSRKPPPQEQCRGNLLVFINPNSGTGKSLETFANTVGPKLDKSLIRYEVVVTTGPNHARNVLMTKADLGKFNGVLILSGDGLVFEALNGILCREDAFRIFPTLPIGIVPSGSGNGLLCSVLSKYGTKMNEKSVMERALEIATSPTAKAESVALYSVKTDNQSYASFLSIGWGLMADIDIDSEKWRKSLGHHRFTVMGFIRSCNLRSYKGRLTYRPYKPKGFHPSSNVFSVYEKTTQQRIDDSKVKTNGSVSDSEEETMETKFQNWTLPDSDETLAVGSSDLEETVVIEDNFVNIYAVTLSHIAADGPFAPSAKLEDNRIHLSYILWKDIGTRVNIAKYLLAIEHETHLDLPFVKHVEVSSMKLEVISEGSHVVLDGEVVDTKTIEVASTKNHISVFSSTA
;
A
#
# COMPACT_ATOMS: atom_id res chain seq x y z
N MET A 1 20.91 -2.63 48.82
CA MET A 1 19.70 -2.31 48.04
C MET A 1 19.69 -0.90 47.46
N PHE A 2 19.86 0.17 48.25
CA PHE A 2 19.73 1.56 47.77
C PHE A 2 20.69 1.92 46.62
N ILE A 3 21.97 1.51 46.71
CA ILE A 3 22.97 1.74 45.64
C ILE A 3 22.56 1.03 44.34
N VAL A 4 22.06 -0.21 44.42
CA VAL A 4 21.59 -0.96 43.24
C VAL A 4 20.38 -0.27 42.59
N VAL A 5 19.44 0.25 43.38
CA VAL A 5 18.28 0.99 42.85
C VAL A 5 18.69 2.29 42.18
N VAL A 6 19.63 3.05 42.77
CA VAL A 6 20.14 4.30 42.18
C VAL A 6 20.92 4.02 40.90
N THR A 7 21.82 3.02 40.88
CA THR A 7 22.57 2.67 39.67
C THR A 7 21.67 2.13 38.56
N ILE A 8 20.62 1.37 38.89
CA ILE A 8 19.59 0.97 37.92
C ILE A 8 18.87 2.22 37.41
N PHE A 9 18.45 3.15 38.28
CA PHE A 9 17.74 4.38 37.88
C PHE A 9 18.61 5.34 37.05
N GLU A 10 19.89 5.49 37.38
CA GLU A 10 20.88 6.28 36.63
C GLU A 10 21.16 5.66 35.26
N ASN A 11 21.39 4.34 35.19
CA ASN A 11 21.50 3.66 33.90
C ASN A 11 20.18 3.77 33.11
N TYR A 12 19.02 3.65 33.77
CA TYR A 12 17.71 3.77 33.12
C TYR A 12 17.49 5.18 32.53
N THR A 13 17.86 6.23 33.26
CA THR A 13 17.76 7.63 32.80
C THR A 13 18.81 7.98 31.75
N GLN A 14 20.03 7.44 31.83
CA GLN A 14 21.09 7.68 30.85
C GLN A 14 20.81 6.98 29.51
N TRP A 15 20.22 5.77 29.54
CA TRP A 15 19.72 5.08 28.35
C TRP A 15 18.52 5.79 27.73
N TYR A 16 17.57 6.26 28.57
CA TYR A 16 16.45 7.08 28.10
C TYR A 16 16.95 8.38 27.47
N SER A 17 17.93 9.05 28.08
CA SER A 17 18.55 10.27 27.55
C SER A 17 19.26 10.01 26.22
N SER A 18 20.02 8.92 26.09
CA SER A 18 20.76 8.61 24.85
C SER A 18 19.83 8.23 23.70
N LEU A 19 18.81 7.42 23.94
CA LEU A 19 17.80 7.07 22.92
C LEU A 19 16.85 8.24 22.62
N LEU A 20 16.43 9.01 23.61
CA LEU A 20 15.75 10.29 23.38
C LEU A 20 16.64 11.25 22.59
N THR A 21 17.95 11.24 22.82
CA THR A 21 18.89 12.08 22.06
C THR A 21 19.00 11.58 20.63
N ILE A 22 19.13 10.28 20.38
CA ILE A 22 19.14 9.71 19.02
C ILE A 22 17.80 10.01 18.32
N PHE A 23 16.68 9.73 18.97
CA PHE A 23 15.36 10.00 18.42
C PHE A 23 15.14 11.50 18.21
N SER A 24 15.56 12.35 19.15
CA SER A 24 15.55 13.82 19.03
C SER A 24 16.50 14.30 17.94
N LEU A 25 17.65 13.66 17.72
CA LEU A 25 18.59 13.98 16.65
C LEU A 25 18.04 13.55 15.29
N THR A 26 17.41 12.39 15.19
CA THR A 26 16.72 11.92 13.98
C THR A 26 15.52 12.82 13.67
N ILE A 27 14.70 13.14 14.68
CA ILE A 27 13.62 14.14 14.56
C ILE A 27 14.21 15.49 14.20
N LYS A 28 15.27 15.98 14.83
CA LYS A 28 15.90 17.28 14.51
C LYS A 28 16.49 17.28 13.11
N ARG A 29 17.11 16.18 12.65
CA ARG A 29 17.59 16.03 11.27
C ARG A 29 16.42 16.08 10.30
N LYS A 30 15.38 15.26 10.50
CA LYS A 30 14.16 15.23 9.67
C LYS A 30 13.42 16.59 9.71
N LEU A 31 13.28 17.23 10.88
CA LEU A 31 12.71 18.57 11.05
C LEU A 31 13.57 19.68 10.44
N LYS A 32 14.90 19.54 10.42
CA LYS A 32 15.79 20.50 9.76
C LYS A 32 15.62 20.40 8.24
N THR A 33 15.44 19.19 7.70
CA THR A 33 15.02 18.99 6.31
C THR A 33 13.67 19.65 6.05
N ILE A 34 12.67 19.44 6.93
CA ILE A 34 11.36 20.10 6.84
C ILE A 34 11.46 21.63 6.88
N ARG A 35 12.25 22.21 7.79
CA ARG A 35 12.49 23.66 7.84
C ARG A 35 13.17 24.17 6.57
N SER A 36 14.12 23.43 6.01
CA SER A 36 14.73 23.82 4.72
C SER A 36 13.72 23.78 3.56
N MET A 37 12.73 22.87 3.62
CA MET A 37 11.64 22.80 2.65
C MET A 37 10.61 23.91 2.87
N GLN A 38 10.31 24.27 4.11
CA GLN A 38 9.42 25.40 4.45
C GLN A 38 10.06 26.76 4.21
N ASP A 39 11.37 26.92 4.37
CA ASP A 39 12.07 28.17 4.04
C ASP A 39 12.16 28.39 2.52
N SER A 40 11.92 27.35 1.71
CA SER A 40 11.79 27.49 0.26
C SER A 40 10.44 28.05 -0.20
N THR A 41 9.43 28.12 0.68
CA THR A 41 8.22 28.92 0.43
C THR A 41 8.47 30.37 0.86
N SER A 42 9.12 31.12 -0.03
CA SER A 42 9.42 32.54 0.11
C SER A 42 8.18 33.36 0.50
N LYS A 43 8.28 34.11 1.61
CA LYS A 43 7.33 35.16 2.00
C LYS A 43 7.26 36.23 0.90
N CYS A 44 6.16 36.35 0.16
CA CYS A 44 5.97 37.51 -0.74
C CYS A 44 5.67 38.77 0.08
N THR A 45 6.31 39.88 -0.27
CA THR A 45 6.02 41.24 0.21
C THR A 45 5.12 42.00 -0.77
N CYS A 46 4.12 41.32 -1.32
CA CYS A 46 3.15 41.85 -2.28
C CYS A 46 2.29 42.93 -1.59
N THR A 47 2.73 44.19 -1.62
CA THR A 47 1.94 45.36 -1.22
C THR A 47 1.54 46.08 -2.50
N GLU A 48 0.26 45.94 -2.89
CA GLU A 48 -0.52 46.76 -3.83
C GLU A 48 -1.49 45.88 -4.64
N HIS A 49 -2.71 45.72 -4.11
CA HIS A 49 -3.84 45.26 -4.89
C HIS A 49 -4.31 46.40 -5.81
N HIS A 50 -3.75 46.48 -7.02
CA HIS A 50 -4.38 47.26 -8.08
C HIS A 50 -5.60 46.51 -8.62
N MET A 51 -6.72 47.23 -8.71
CA MET A 51 -7.97 46.77 -9.31
C MET A 51 -7.72 46.33 -10.77
N GLY A 52 -7.62 45.01 -11.00
CA GLY A 52 -7.32 44.46 -12.32
C GLY A 52 -6.82 43.02 -12.34
N GLY A 53 -7.51 42.09 -11.67
CA GLY A 53 -7.67 40.70 -12.16
C GLY A 53 -6.45 39.79 -12.40
N THR A 54 -5.31 39.94 -11.74
CA THR A 54 -4.28 38.89 -11.72
C THR A 54 -3.76 38.66 -10.30
N ILE A 55 -4.25 37.62 -9.64
CA ILE A 55 -3.76 37.19 -8.33
C ILE A 55 -2.30 36.78 -8.49
N CYS A 56 -1.40 37.39 -7.73
CA CYS A 56 0.02 37.01 -7.70
C CYS A 56 0.16 35.51 -7.43
N CYS A 57 1.11 34.84 -8.10
CA CYS A 57 1.40 33.42 -7.89
C CYS A 57 1.59 33.05 -6.40
N CYS A 58 2.09 33.98 -5.58
CA CYS A 58 2.30 33.79 -4.15
C CYS A 58 1.04 33.94 -3.27
N CYS A 59 -0.03 34.53 -3.80
CA CYS A 59 -1.29 34.79 -3.07
C CYS A 59 -2.40 33.81 -3.45
N ARG A 60 -2.11 32.88 -4.37
CA ARG A 60 -3.06 31.85 -4.80
C ARG A 60 -3.32 30.85 -3.69
N SER A 61 -4.57 30.41 -3.58
CA SER A 61 -4.88 29.27 -2.73
C SER A 61 -4.52 27.96 -3.41
N ASP A 62 -4.19 26.92 -2.63
CA ASP A 62 -4.00 25.55 -3.14
C ASP A 62 -5.20 25.07 -3.99
N ALA A 63 -6.41 25.55 -3.68
CA ALA A 63 -7.62 25.21 -4.40
C ALA A 63 -7.66 25.80 -5.81
N GLU A 64 -7.31 27.08 -5.96
CA GLU A 64 -7.24 27.76 -7.27
C GLU A 64 -6.14 27.16 -8.14
N GLU A 65 -4.99 26.84 -7.56
CA GLU A 65 -3.91 26.18 -8.27
C GLU A 65 -4.33 24.79 -8.77
N ASN A 66 -4.98 23.99 -7.91
CA ASN A 66 -5.49 22.67 -8.28
C ASN A 66 -6.57 22.73 -9.36
N GLU A 67 -7.46 23.73 -9.33
CA GLU A 67 -8.47 23.94 -10.37
C GLU A 67 -7.81 24.25 -11.72
N GLN A 68 -6.82 25.16 -11.74
CA GLN A 68 -6.08 25.49 -12.95
C GLN A 68 -5.31 24.28 -13.50
N LEU A 69 -4.58 23.56 -12.64
CA LEU A 69 -3.85 22.36 -13.05
C LEU A 69 -4.81 21.30 -13.60
N THR A 70 -5.96 21.08 -12.94
CA THR A 70 -7.00 20.16 -13.42
C THR A 70 -7.50 20.57 -14.81
N SER A 71 -7.77 21.86 -15.03
CA SER A 71 -8.19 22.37 -16.35
C SER A 71 -7.12 22.14 -17.43
N VAL A 72 -5.84 22.41 -17.12
CA VAL A 72 -4.72 22.17 -18.05
C VAL A 72 -4.58 20.68 -18.39
N ILE A 73 -4.72 19.81 -17.38
CA ILE A 73 -4.60 18.36 -17.56
C ILE A 73 -5.73 17.82 -18.43
N LEU A 74 -6.98 18.21 -18.14
CA LEU A 74 -8.16 17.71 -18.86
C LEU A 74 -8.27 18.31 -20.28
N SER A 75 -7.70 19.49 -20.53
CA SER A 75 -7.67 20.11 -21.87
C SER A 75 -6.51 19.65 -22.76
N ARG A 76 -5.59 18.84 -22.22
CA ARG A 76 -4.43 18.33 -22.96
C ARG A 76 -4.87 17.39 -24.08
N LYS A 77 -4.49 17.72 -25.32
CA LYS A 77 -4.86 16.92 -26.50
C LYS A 77 -4.02 15.65 -26.59
N PRO A 78 -4.63 14.46 -26.71
CA PRO A 78 -3.88 13.22 -26.82
C PRO A 78 -3.21 13.08 -28.21
N PRO A 79 -2.11 12.31 -28.31
CA PRO A 79 -1.46 12.04 -29.60
C PRO A 79 -2.40 11.31 -30.58
N PRO A 80 -2.26 11.47 -31.93
CA PRO A 80 -3.15 10.87 -32.92
C PRO A 80 -3.25 9.34 -32.78
N GLN A 81 -4.47 8.80 -32.74
CA GLN A 81 -4.73 7.39 -32.39
C GLN A 81 -3.95 6.38 -33.24
N GLU A 82 -3.79 6.64 -34.54
CA GLU A 82 -3.10 5.76 -35.49
C GLU A 82 -1.59 5.57 -35.19
N GLN A 83 -0.98 6.51 -34.46
CA GLN A 83 0.45 6.48 -34.12
C GLN A 83 0.70 5.96 -32.71
N CYS A 84 -0.37 5.68 -31.95
CA CYS A 84 -0.27 5.43 -30.52
C CYS A 84 0.12 3.99 -30.22
N ARG A 85 1.02 3.83 -29.26
CA ARG A 85 1.49 2.51 -28.80
C ARG A 85 0.53 1.85 -27.82
N GLY A 86 -0.36 2.63 -27.21
CA GLY A 86 -1.40 2.13 -26.33
C GLY A 86 -2.14 3.25 -25.62
N ASN A 87 -3.05 2.86 -24.72
CA ASN A 87 -3.94 3.75 -24.01
C ASN A 87 -4.01 3.40 -22.52
N LEU A 88 -3.85 4.38 -21.64
CA LEU A 88 -3.92 4.23 -20.19
C LEU A 88 -5.18 4.90 -19.62
N LEU A 89 -5.75 4.30 -18.58
CA LEU A 89 -6.68 5.01 -17.69
C LEU A 89 -5.88 5.58 -16.54
N VAL A 90 -5.82 6.89 -16.40
CA VAL A 90 -4.98 7.57 -15.41
C VAL A 90 -5.84 8.12 -14.29
N PHE A 91 -5.56 7.71 -13.05
CA PHE A 91 -6.14 8.31 -11.86
C PHE A 91 -5.15 9.24 -11.18
N ILE A 92 -5.60 10.45 -10.84
CA ILE A 92 -4.81 11.44 -10.12
C ILE A 92 -5.59 11.83 -8.87
N ASN A 93 -5.02 11.66 -7.68
CA ASN A 93 -5.62 12.15 -6.45
C ASN A 93 -4.91 13.44 -5.99
N PRO A 94 -5.55 14.62 -6.09
CA PRO A 94 -4.95 15.90 -5.70
C PRO A 94 -4.54 15.99 -4.22
N ASN A 95 -5.13 15.16 -3.36
CA ASN A 95 -4.90 15.19 -1.91
C ASN A 95 -3.88 14.15 -1.44
N SER A 96 -3.25 13.41 -2.34
CA SER A 96 -2.26 12.38 -1.95
C SER A 96 -0.97 13.00 -1.42
N GLY A 97 -0.51 12.50 -0.26
CA GLY A 97 0.74 12.91 0.35
C GLY A 97 0.82 14.42 0.55
N THR A 98 1.79 15.07 -0.10
CA THR A 98 2.00 16.53 -0.04
C THR A 98 1.18 17.31 -1.07
N GLY A 99 0.30 16.66 -1.85
CA GLY A 99 -0.61 17.31 -2.80
C GLY A 99 -0.01 17.62 -4.18
N LYS A 100 1.14 17.04 -4.52
CA LYS A 100 1.88 17.35 -5.77
C LYS A 100 1.52 16.50 -6.99
N SER A 101 0.46 15.69 -6.91
CA SER A 101 0.11 14.73 -7.96
C SER A 101 -0.31 15.40 -9.28
N LEU A 102 -1.11 16.48 -9.19
CA LEU A 102 -1.52 17.28 -10.36
C LEU A 102 -0.32 17.94 -11.03
N GLU A 103 0.55 18.59 -10.27
CA GLU A 103 1.78 19.21 -10.78
C GLU A 103 2.68 18.18 -11.45
N THR A 104 2.90 17.02 -10.79
CA THR A 104 3.70 15.92 -11.33
C THR A 104 3.14 15.41 -12.65
N PHE A 105 1.82 15.30 -12.78
CA PHE A 105 1.21 14.92 -14.05
C PHE A 105 1.39 15.98 -15.13
N ALA A 106 1.01 17.22 -14.84
CA ALA A 106 1.02 18.32 -15.80
C ALA A 106 2.42 18.57 -16.37
N ASN A 107 3.43 18.56 -15.50
CA ASN A 107 4.80 18.98 -15.83
C ASN A 107 5.72 17.83 -16.22
N THR A 108 5.42 16.58 -15.80
CA THR A 108 6.32 15.44 -16.01
C THR A 108 5.65 14.26 -16.71
N VAL A 109 4.60 13.68 -16.12
CA VAL A 109 4.04 12.41 -16.61
C VAL A 109 3.33 12.60 -17.96
N GLY A 110 2.41 13.56 -18.06
CA GLY A 110 1.70 13.86 -19.32
C GLY A 110 2.66 14.14 -20.49
N PRO A 111 3.63 15.07 -20.36
CA PRO A 111 4.64 15.31 -21.38
C PRO A 111 5.46 14.07 -21.79
N LYS A 112 5.82 13.20 -20.84
CA LYS A 112 6.56 11.97 -21.15
C LYS A 112 5.68 10.95 -21.87
N LEU A 113 4.41 10.79 -21.48
CA LEU A 113 3.47 9.90 -22.17
C LEU A 113 3.23 10.36 -23.61
N ASP A 114 3.05 11.66 -23.84
CA ASP A 114 2.91 12.21 -25.20
C ASP A 114 4.14 11.94 -26.06
N LYS A 115 5.34 12.16 -25.51
CA LYS A 115 6.61 11.86 -26.19
C LYS A 115 6.74 10.37 -26.50
N SER A 116 6.26 9.50 -25.62
CA SER A 116 6.23 8.04 -25.81
C SER A 116 5.07 7.57 -26.72
N LEU A 117 4.25 8.47 -27.25
CA LEU A 117 3.06 8.18 -28.05
C LEU A 117 2.08 7.23 -27.32
N ILE A 118 1.90 7.44 -26.02
CA ILE A 118 0.95 6.72 -25.18
C ILE A 118 -0.23 7.63 -24.92
N ARG A 119 -1.43 7.22 -25.34
CA ARG A 119 -2.68 7.93 -25.03
C ARG A 119 -3.10 7.65 -23.61
N TYR A 120 -3.92 8.55 -23.10
CA TYR A 120 -4.52 8.38 -21.79
C TYR A 120 -5.88 9.05 -21.70
N GLU A 121 -6.70 8.51 -20.81
CA GLU A 121 -7.93 9.13 -20.30
C GLU A 121 -7.68 9.45 -18.83
N VAL A 122 -7.84 10.71 -18.42
CA VAL A 122 -7.56 11.15 -17.04
C VAL A 122 -8.85 11.23 -16.24
N VAL A 123 -8.80 10.69 -15.02
CA VAL A 123 -9.78 10.88 -13.96
C VAL A 123 -9.07 11.54 -12.77
N VAL A 124 -9.41 12.80 -12.51
CA VAL A 124 -9.00 13.47 -11.26
C VAL A 124 -10.02 13.10 -10.19
N THR A 125 -9.57 12.44 -9.12
CA THR A 125 -10.47 12.02 -8.05
C THR A 125 -10.92 13.22 -7.23
N THR A 126 -12.15 13.13 -6.73
CA THR A 126 -12.85 14.23 -6.03
C THR A 126 -13.10 13.91 -4.56
N GLY A 127 -12.89 12.66 -4.16
CA GLY A 127 -13.11 12.16 -2.81
C GLY A 127 -13.02 10.64 -2.73
N PRO A 128 -13.26 10.07 -1.53
CA PRO A 128 -13.25 8.62 -1.32
C PRO A 128 -14.21 7.88 -2.24
N ASN A 129 -13.84 6.66 -2.65
CA ASN A 129 -14.62 5.76 -3.52
C ASN A 129 -14.88 6.25 -4.96
N HIS A 130 -14.32 7.39 -5.39
CA HIS A 130 -14.49 7.85 -6.77
C HIS A 130 -13.81 6.88 -7.77
N ALA A 131 -12.54 6.51 -7.56
CA ALA A 131 -11.86 5.54 -8.42
C ALA A 131 -12.50 4.16 -8.35
N ARG A 132 -12.99 3.76 -7.16
CA ARG A 132 -13.77 2.53 -6.98
C ARG A 132 -14.98 2.52 -7.92
N ASN A 133 -15.80 3.57 -7.86
CA ASN A 133 -17.02 3.68 -8.66
C ASN A 133 -16.73 3.71 -10.17
N VAL A 134 -15.68 4.43 -10.58
CA VAL A 134 -15.26 4.46 -11.99
C VAL A 134 -14.88 3.07 -12.47
N LEU A 135 -13.97 2.37 -11.78
CA LEU A 135 -13.53 1.04 -12.23
C LEU A 135 -14.64 -0.02 -12.16
N MET A 136 -15.51 0.06 -11.16
CA MET A 136 -16.70 -0.79 -11.04
C MET A 136 -17.63 -0.63 -12.26
N THR A 137 -17.86 0.59 -12.73
CA THR A 137 -18.91 0.89 -13.73
C THR A 137 -18.40 1.08 -15.16
N LYS A 138 -17.09 1.19 -15.37
CA LYS A 138 -16.51 1.46 -16.69
C LYS A 138 -16.68 0.26 -17.62
N ALA A 139 -17.63 0.36 -18.54
CA ALA A 139 -18.00 -0.72 -19.47
C ALA A 139 -16.86 -1.07 -20.46
N ASP A 140 -16.06 -0.08 -20.87
CA ASP A 140 -15.03 -0.21 -21.90
C ASP A 140 -13.62 -0.41 -21.33
N LEU A 141 -13.49 -0.92 -20.09
CA LEU A 141 -12.21 -1.10 -19.42
C LEU A 141 -11.21 -1.97 -20.23
N GLY A 142 -11.72 -2.90 -21.03
CA GLY A 142 -10.92 -3.74 -21.93
C GLY A 142 -10.12 -3.01 -23.02
N LYS A 143 -10.46 -1.74 -23.34
CA LYS A 143 -9.74 -0.93 -24.35
C LYS A 143 -8.38 -0.42 -23.87
N PHE A 144 -8.16 -0.39 -22.56
CA PHE A 144 -6.91 0.10 -21.99
C PHE A 144 -5.84 -0.98 -21.97
N ASN A 145 -4.59 -0.56 -22.01
CA ASN A 145 -3.43 -1.41 -21.83
C ASN A 145 -3.07 -1.59 -20.34
N GLY A 146 -3.46 -0.63 -19.51
CA GLY A 146 -3.23 -0.58 -18.07
C GLY A 146 -3.89 0.63 -17.40
N VAL A 147 -3.88 0.64 -16.08
CA VAL A 147 -4.25 1.78 -15.24
C VAL A 147 -2.99 2.42 -14.70
N LEU A 148 -2.90 3.76 -14.67
CA LEU A 148 -1.80 4.49 -14.04
C LEU A 148 -2.32 5.32 -12.88
N ILE A 149 -1.73 5.15 -11.69
CA ILE A 149 -2.15 5.83 -10.47
C ILE A 149 -1.06 6.81 -10.03
N LEU A 150 -1.41 8.09 -9.95
CA LEU A 150 -0.62 9.14 -9.33
C LEU A 150 -1.17 9.39 -7.91
N SER A 151 -0.74 8.54 -6.98
CA SER A 151 -1.19 8.50 -5.59
C SER A 151 -0.26 7.62 -4.73
N GLY A 152 -0.75 7.09 -3.61
CA GLY A 152 -0.15 5.97 -2.87
C GLY A 152 -1.06 4.74 -2.83
N ASP A 153 -0.74 3.80 -1.93
CA ASP A 153 -1.39 2.48 -1.83
C ASP A 153 -2.92 2.56 -1.64
N GLY A 154 -3.42 3.56 -0.90
CA GLY A 154 -4.87 3.74 -0.68
C GLY A 154 -5.70 3.89 -1.96
N LEU A 155 -5.17 4.58 -2.98
CA LEU A 155 -5.90 4.68 -4.26
C LEU A 155 -5.78 3.40 -5.09
N VAL A 156 -4.68 2.64 -4.93
CA VAL A 156 -4.55 1.30 -5.51
C VAL A 156 -5.57 0.36 -4.87
N PHE A 157 -5.71 0.39 -3.54
CA PHE A 157 -6.71 -0.34 -2.80
C PHE A 157 -8.14 0.00 -3.24
N GLU A 158 -8.44 1.29 -3.36
CA GLU A 158 -9.75 1.75 -3.85
C GLU A 158 -10.03 1.26 -5.27
N ALA A 159 -9.05 1.37 -6.17
CA ALA A 159 -9.15 0.92 -7.55
C ALA A 159 -9.37 -0.60 -7.65
N LEU A 160 -8.56 -1.37 -6.93
CA LEU A 160 -8.62 -2.83 -6.86
C LEU A 160 -10.01 -3.29 -6.42
N ASN A 161 -10.53 -2.70 -5.35
CA ASN A 161 -11.84 -3.08 -4.82
C ASN A 161 -13.01 -2.56 -5.67
N GLY A 162 -12.78 -1.58 -6.55
CA GLY A 162 -13.72 -1.24 -7.62
C GLY A 162 -13.79 -2.33 -8.68
N ILE A 163 -12.64 -2.86 -9.10
CA ILE A 163 -12.56 -4.00 -10.03
C ILE A 163 -13.20 -5.24 -9.41
N LEU A 164 -12.97 -5.51 -8.13
CA LEU A 164 -13.55 -6.65 -7.40
C LEU A 164 -15.09 -6.71 -7.48
N CYS A 165 -15.75 -5.55 -7.53
CA CYS A 165 -17.21 -5.44 -7.65
C CYS A 165 -17.76 -5.82 -9.03
N ARG A 166 -16.90 -6.07 -10.02
CA ARG A 166 -17.33 -6.41 -11.38
C ARG A 166 -17.60 -7.92 -11.52
N GLU A 167 -18.46 -8.26 -12.47
CA GLU A 167 -18.71 -9.66 -12.83
C GLU A 167 -17.45 -10.35 -13.38
N ASP A 168 -16.65 -9.61 -14.18
CA ASP A 168 -15.44 -10.06 -14.87
C ASP A 168 -14.13 -9.85 -14.08
N ALA A 169 -14.21 -9.48 -12.80
CA ALA A 169 -13.07 -9.05 -11.96
C ALA A 169 -11.83 -9.98 -12.06
N PHE A 170 -12.02 -11.30 -12.07
CA PHE A 170 -10.93 -12.30 -12.07
C PHE A 170 -10.27 -12.48 -13.41
N ARG A 171 -10.97 -12.12 -14.49
CA ARG A 171 -10.36 -12.00 -15.82
C ARG A 171 -9.57 -10.70 -15.92
N ILE A 172 -10.00 -9.65 -15.20
CA ILE A 172 -9.37 -8.32 -15.20
C ILE A 172 -8.09 -8.27 -14.34
N PHE A 173 -8.10 -8.80 -13.11
CA PHE A 173 -6.94 -8.69 -12.19
C PHE A 173 -5.58 -9.09 -12.80
N PRO A 174 -5.43 -10.26 -13.46
CA PRO A 174 -4.16 -10.67 -14.04
C PRO A 174 -3.88 -10.05 -15.42
N THR A 175 -4.79 -9.24 -15.97
CA THR A 175 -4.69 -8.73 -17.35
C THR A 175 -4.71 -7.21 -17.47
N LEU A 176 -5.15 -6.49 -16.44
CA LEU A 176 -5.13 -5.03 -16.36
C LEU A 176 -4.01 -4.59 -15.40
N PRO A 177 -2.80 -4.30 -15.91
CA PRO A 177 -1.69 -3.92 -15.06
C PRO A 177 -1.88 -2.53 -14.46
N ILE A 178 -1.42 -2.34 -13.22
CA ILE A 178 -1.45 -1.07 -12.48
C ILE A 178 -0.04 -0.47 -12.42
N GLY A 179 0.16 0.69 -13.02
CA GLY A 179 1.34 1.52 -12.85
C GLY A 179 1.17 2.51 -11.72
N ILE A 180 2.25 2.87 -11.04
CA ILE A 180 2.22 3.77 -9.88
C ILE A 180 3.30 4.84 -10.05
N VAL A 181 2.91 6.11 -9.92
CA VAL A 181 3.84 7.22 -9.68
C VAL A 181 3.65 7.65 -8.23
N PRO A 182 4.68 7.54 -7.38
CA PRO A 182 4.53 7.67 -5.93
C PRO A 182 4.36 9.13 -5.53
N SER A 183 3.12 9.53 -5.26
CA SER A 183 2.79 10.82 -4.62
C SER A 183 2.16 10.63 -3.24
N GLY A 184 2.05 9.38 -2.75
CA GLY A 184 1.61 9.05 -1.39
C GLY A 184 2.75 9.02 -0.36
N SER A 185 2.42 8.71 0.90
CA SER A 185 3.40 8.68 2.02
C SER A 185 4.15 7.34 2.16
N GLY A 186 3.49 6.20 1.93
CA GLY A 186 4.07 4.85 2.07
C GLY A 186 4.57 4.29 0.74
N ASN A 187 3.68 4.10 -0.23
CA ASN A 187 3.95 3.51 -1.56
C ASN A 187 4.59 2.10 -1.45
N GLY A 188 4.12 1.29 -0.49
CA GLY A 188 4.69 -0.02 -0.15
C GLY A 188 4.68 -1.01 -1.31
N LEU A 189 3.59 -1.04 -2.10
CA LEU A 189 3.50 -1.90 -3.29
C LEU A 189 4.58 -1.57 -4.31
N LEU A 190 4.71 -0.29 -4.66
CA LEU A 190 5.73 0.16 -5.61
C LEU A 190 7.14 -0.11 -5.08
N CYS A 191 7.42 0.16 -3.80
CA CYS A 191 8.74 -0.09 -3.22
C CYS A 191 9.11 -1.57 -3.28
N SER A 192 8.15 -2.46 -2.99
CA SER A 192 8.34 -3.91 -3.05
C SER A 192 8.68 -4.38 -4.47
N VAL A 193 7.95 -3.86 -5.48
CA VAL A 193 8.25 -4.10 -6.91
C VAL A 193 9.64 -3.61 -7.27
N LEU A 194 9.96 -2.35 -6.96
CA LEU A 194 11.24 -1.75 -7.32
C LEU A 194 12.44 -2.40 -6.61
N SER A 195 12.25 -2.89 -5.38
CA SER A 195 13.27 -3.59 -4.60
C SER A 195 13.67 -4.92 -5.25
N LYS A 196 12.73 -5.64 -5.87
CA LYS A 196 13.03 -6.88 -6.63
C LYS A 196 14.06 -6.64 -7.74
N TYR A 197 14.08 -5.43 -8.30
CA TYR A 197 15.01 -5.00 -9.35
C TYR A 197 16.22 -4.21 -8.82
N GLY A 198 16.51 -4.28 -7.52
CA GLY A 198 17.69 -3.65 -6.93
C GLY A 198 17.65 -2.11 -6.95
N THR A 199 16.47 -1.51 -7.06
CA THR A 199 16.34 -0.05 -6.94
C THR A 199 16.76 0.38 -5.54
N LYS A 200 17.56 1.44 -5.44
CA LYS A 200 17.94 2.01 -4.15
C LYS A 200 16.70 2.60 -3.45
N MET A 201 16.37 2.13 -2.25
CA MET A 201 15.20 2.57 -1.49
C MET A 201 15.41 3.94 -0.84
N ASN A 202 15.22 5.00 -1.63
CA ASN A 202 15.11 6.38 -1.17
C ASN A 202 14.16 7.13 -2.09
N GLU A 203 13.55 8.21 -1.59
CA GLU A 203 12.51 8.98 -2.30
C GLU A 203 12.90 9.34 -3.75
N LYS A 204 14.12 9.87 -3.94
CA LYS A 204 14.59 10.29 -5.26
C LYS A 204 14.67 9.12 -6.24
N SER A 205 15.37 8.06 -5.86
CA SER A 205 15.55 6.88 -6.74
C SER A 205 14.23 6.16 -7.02
N VAL A 206 13.36 6.07 -6.02
CA VAL A 206 12.02 5.47 -6.17
C VAL A 206 11.18 6.28 -7.16
N MET A 207 11.15 7.62 -7.03
CA MET A 207 10.45 8.50 -7.98
C MET A 207 11.03 8.41 -9.39
N GLU A 208 12.36 8.47 -9.53
CA GLU A 208 13.03 8.40 -10.84
C GLU A 208 12.69 7.10 -11.58
N ARG A 209 12.79 5.95 -10.89
CA ARG A 209 12.47 4.63 -11.48
C ARG A 209 10.98 4.47 -11.76
N ALA A 210 10.11 4.97 -10.88
CA ALA A 210 8.68 4.95 -11.11
C ALA A 210 8.28 5.75 -12.36
N LEU A 211 8.84 6.96 -12.53
CA LEU A 211 8.60 7.78 -13.71
C LEU A 211 9.13 7.14 -14.99
N GLU A 212 10.28 6.47 -14.92
CA GLU A 212 10.84 5.71 -16.05
C GLU A 212 9.89 4.58 -16.46
N ILE A 213 9.46 3.74 -15.53
CA ILE A 213 8.57 2.60 -15.79
C ILE A 213 7.20 3.07 -16.26
N ALA A 214 6.57 4.00 -15.54
CA ALA A 214 5.21 4.48 -15.81
C ALA A 214 5.06 5.12 -17.20
N THR A 215 6.15 5.68 -17.75
CA THR A 215 6.11 6.42 -19.03
C THR A 215 6.87 5.73 -20.17
N SER A 216 7.42 4.55 -19.91
CA SER A 216 8.16 3.77 -20.91
C SER A 216 7.20 3.02 -21.84
N PRO A 217 7.35 3.13 -23.17
CA PRO A 217 6.55 2.35 -24.12
C PRO A 217 6.92 0.85 -24.15
N THR A 218 7.96 0.45 -23.41
CA THR A 218 8.39 -0.95 -23.26
C THR A 218 8.21 -1.46 -21.84
N ALA A 219 7.40 -0.78 -21.02
CA ALA A 219 7.08 -1.21 -19.66
C ALA A 219 6.58 -2.67 -19.64
N LYS A 220 7.03 -3.40 -18.63
CA LYS A 220 6.54 -4.75 -18.33
C LYS A 220 5.52 -4.67 -17.22
N ALA A 221 4.79 -5.75 -17.04
CA ALA A 221 4.00 -5.97 -15.85
C ALA A 221 4.35 -7.32 -15.24
N GLU A 222 4.27 -7.42 -13.92
CA GLU A 222 4.54 -8.64 -13.17
C GLU A 222 3.42 -8.93 -12.17
N SER A 223 3.32 -10.18 -11.75
CA SER A 223 2.28 -10.62 -10.83
C SER A 223 2.56 -10.17 -9.38
N VAL A 224 1.52 -9.74 -8.67
CA VAL A 224 1.55 -9.49 -7.22
C VAL A 224 0.35 -10.20 -6.60
N ALA A 225 0.60 -11.04 -5.60
CA ALA A 225 -0.41 -11.87 -4.95
C ALA A 225 -1.52 -11.01 -4.31
N LEU A 226 -2.74 -11.53 -4.41
CA LEU A 226 -3.91 -10.96 -3.76
C LEU A 226 -4.38 -11.86 -2.62
N TYR A 227 -4.94 -11.21 -1.61
CA TYR A 227 -5.46 -11.84 -0.41
C TYR A 227 -6.94 -11.52 -0.28
N SER A 228 -7.73 -12.51 0.11
CA SER A 228 -9.13 -12.31 0.43
C SER A 228 -9.23 -11.81 1.87
N VAL A 229 -10.03 -10.76 2.06
CA VAL A 229 -10.29 -10.21 3.38
C VAL A 229 -11.79 -10.14 3.60
N LYS A 230 -12.27 -10.74 4.68
CA LYS A 230 -13.66 -10.71 5.10
C LYS A 230 -13.78 -9.95 6.41
N THR A 231 -14.73 -9.03 6.44
CA THR A 231 -15.11 -8.29 7.66
C THR A 231 -16.56 -8.61 8.02
N ASP A 232 -17.05 -8.04 9.12
CA ASP A 232 -18.45 -8.22 9.52
C ASP A 232 -19.44 -7.75 8.43
N ASN A 233 -19.06 -6.75 7.62
CA ASN A 233 -19.96 -6.05 6.71
C ASN A 233 -19.61 -6.21 5.22
N GLN A 234 -18.34 -6.47 4.89
CA GLN A 234 -17.84 -6.41 3.52
C GLN A 234 -16.68 -7.38 3.28
N SER A 235 -16.49 -7.74 2.02
CA SER A 235 -15.31 -8.47 1.55
C SER A 235 -14.45 -7.57 0.67
N TYR A 236 -13.13 -7.73 0.79
CA TYR A 236 -12.13 -6.96 0.09
C TYR A 236 -11.08 -7.88 -0.55
N ALA A 237 -10.40 -7.35 -1.55
CA ALA A 237 -9.10 -7.83 -1.99
C ALA A 237 -8.02 -6.92 -1.39
N SER A 238 -6.96 -7.53 -0.89
CA SER A 238 -5.82 -6.84 -0.28
C SER A 238 -4.50 -7.32 -0.88
N PHE A 239 -3.48 -6.47 -0.81
CA PHE A 239 -2.16 -6.75 -1.39
C PHE A 239 -0.99 -6.33 -0.50
N LEU A 240 -1.19 -5.58 0.59
CA LEU A 240 -0.10 -4.96 1.33
C LEU A 240 -0.07 -5.34 2.81
N SER A 241 -1.09 -4.93 3.59
CA SER A 241 -1.04 -5.09 5.05
C SER A 241 -2.39 -5.03 5.75
N ILE A 242 -2.46 -5.70 6.90
CA ILE A 242 -3.52 -5.57 7.90
C ILE A 242 -2.88 -5.12 9.21
N GLY A 243 -3.40 -4.06 9.81
CA GLY A 243 -2.86 -3.48 11.04
C GLY A 243 -3.90 -3.22 12.10
N TRP A 244 -3.52 -3.49 13.35
CA TRP A 244 -4.27 -3.13 14.55
C TRP A 244 -3.31 -2.86 15.72
N GLY A 245 -3.57 -1.82 16.49
CA GLY A 245 -2.69 -1.33 17.54
C GLY A 245 -1.64 -0.34 17.02
N LEU A 246 -0.40 -0.46 17.49
CA LEU A 246 0.66 0.52 17.31
C LEU A 246 0.85 1.00 15.86
N MET A 247 0.99 0.10 14.89
CA MET A 247 1.25 0.49 13.50
C MET A 247 0.04 1.19 12.87
N ALA A 248 -1.18 0.71 13.17
CA ALA A 248 -2.42 1.35 12.75
C ALA A 248 -2.59 2.75 13.38
N ASP A 249 -2.33 2.89 14.68
CA ASP A 249 -2.38 4.18 15.37
C ASP A 249 -1.35 5.17 14.80
N ILE A 250 -0.14 4.71 14.49
CA ILE A 250 0.90 5.55 13.87
C ILE A 250 0.42 6.07 12.52
N ASP A 251 -0.18 5.21 11.70
CA ASP A 251 -0.70 5.62 10.40
C ASP A 251 -1.85 6.62 10.56
N ILE A 252 -2.92 6.23 11.26
CA ILE A 252 -4.15 7.02 11.29
C ILE A 252 -4.04 8.27 12.17
N ASP A 253 -3.43 8.21 13.36
CA ASP A 253 -3.35 9.40 14.24
C ASP A 253 -2.40 10.48 13.69
N SER A 254 -1.45 10.09 12.84
CA SER A 254 -0.49 11.02 12.20
C SER A 254 -1.06 11.72 10.97
N GLU A 255 -2.24 11.33 10.52
CA GLU A 255 -2.89 11.80 9.29
C GLU A 255 -3.11 13.31 9.26
N LYS A 256 -3.42 13.90 10.42
CA LYS A 256 -3.51 15.35 10.63
C LYS A 256 -2.24 16.12 10.25
N TRP A 257 -1.11 15.45 10.12
CA TRP A 257 0.17 16.03 9.69
C TRP A 257 0.57 15.64 8.27
N ARG A 258 -0.28 14.95 7.51
CA ARG A 258 0.02 14.52 6.14
C ARG A 258 0.47 15.66 5.24
N LYS A 259 -0.24 16.80 5.26
CA LYS A 259 0.12 17.98 4.45
C LYS A 259 1.41 18.67 4.90
N SER A 260 1.65 18.76 6.22
CA SER A 260 2.77 19.55 6.77
C SER A 260 4.08 18.78 6.94
N LEU A 261 4.00 17.48 7.25
CA LEU A 261 5.16 16.61 7.47
C LEU A 261 5.36 15.56 6.36
N GLY A 262 4.35 15.33 5.52
CA GLY A 262 4.41 14.23 4.54
C GLY A 262 4.66 12.89 5.24
N HIS A 263 5.53 12.07 4.64
CA HIS A 263 5.90 10.75 5.20
C HIS A 263 6.62 10.81 6.56
N HIS A 264 7.23 11.95 6.93
CA HIS A 264 7.85 12.11 8.25
C HIS A 264 6.82 12.07 9.41
N ARG A 265 5.52 12.19 9.10
CA ARG A 265 4.42 12.03 10.06
C ARG A 265 4.52 10.72 10.85
N PHE A 266 4.94 9.63 10.20
CA PHE A 266 5.08 8.32 10.83
C PHE A 266 6.19 8.31 11.90
N THR A 267 7.34 8.93 11.60
CA THR A 267 8.45 9.02 12.58
C THR A 267 8.04 9.82 13.82
N VAL A 268 7.37 10.96 13.61
CA VAL A 268 6.91 11.81 14.73
C VAL A 268 5.84 11.10 15.56
N MET A 269 4.88 10.45 14.92
CA MET A 269 3.83 9.73 15.64
C MET A 269 4.34 8.47 16.33
N GLY A 270 5.30 7.77 15.73
CA GLY A 270 6.01 6.65 16.34
C GLY A 270 6.72 7.04 17.64
N PHE A 271 7.33 8.23 17.69
CA PHE A 271 7.88 8.77 18.94
C PHE A 271 6.80 8.96 20.01
N ILE A 272 5.71 9.62 19.62
CA ILE A 272 4.62 9.96 20.53
C ILE A 272 3.97 8.69 21.09
N ARG A 273 3.74 7.68 20.24
CA ARG A 273 3.23 6.36 20.67
C ARG A 273 4.26 5.61 21.54
N SER A 274 5.56 5.77 21.30
CA SER A 274 6.58 5.20 22.19
C SER A 274 6.55 5.82 23.59
N CYS A 275 6.32 7.14 23.70
CA CYS A 275 6.18 7.81 25.00
C CYS A 275 4.83 7.52 25.67
N ASN A 276 3.75 7.43 24.90
CA ASN A 276 2.37 7.22 25.37
C ASN A 276 1.77 5.95 24.77
N LEU A 277 2.38 4.81 25.10
CA LEU A 277 2.00 3.50 24.57
C LEU A 277 0.64 3.06 25.12
N ARG A 278 -0.18 2.47 24.25
CA ARG A 278 -1.48 1.86 24.58
C ARG A 278 -1.40 0.35 24.41
N SER A 279 -2.36 -0.36 25.00
CA SER A 279 -2.61 -1.77 24.78
C SER A 279 -4.08 -2.01 24.52
N TYR A 280 -4.39 -3.01 23.72
CA TYR A 280 -5.75 -3.34 23.32
C TYR A 280 -5.98 -4.84 23.49
N LYS A 281 -7.08 -5.20 24.13
CA LYS A 281 -7.52 -6.59 24.25
C LYS A 281 -8.11 -7.06 22.92
N GLY A 282 -7.65 -8.20 22.44
CA GLY A 282 -8.14 -8.83 21.22
C GLY A 282 -7.91 -10.32 21.24
N ARG A 283 -8.47 -11.01 20.25
CA ARG A 283 -8.23 -12.43 20.00
C ARG A 283 -7.70 -12.60 18.58
N LEU A 284 -6.50 -13.14 18.47
CA LEU A 284 -5.82 -13.46 17.23
C LEU A 284 -5.83 -14.97 17.04
N THR A 285 -6.36 -15.41 15.91
CA THR A 285 -6.35 -16.80 15.49
C THR A 285 -5.60 -16.89 14.17
N TYR A 286 -4.68 -17.84 14.00
CA TYR A 286 -3.98 -18.01 12.73
C TYR A 286 -3.62 -19.46 12.44
N ARG A 287 -3.38 -19.75 11.17
CA ARG A 287 -2.87 -21.04 10.69
C ARG A 287 -1.45 -20.87 10.14
N PRO A 288 -0.44 -21.54 10.71
CA PRO A 288 0.91 -21.51 10.17
C PRO A 288 0.93 -21.92 8.69
N TYR A 289 1.78 -21.27 7.91
CA TYR A 289 1.92 -21.58 6.50
C TYR A 289 2.53 -22.97 6.31
N LYS A 290 1.91 -23.78 5.44
CA LYS A 290 2.47 -25.04 4.94
C LYS A 290 2.57 -24.94 3.41
N PRO A 291 3.70 -25.31 2.78
CA PRO A 291 3.82 -25.34 1.33
C PRO A 291 2.90 -26.43 0.73
N LYS A 292 1.66 -26.06 0.35
CA LYS A 292 0.66 -26.99 -0.23
C LYS A 292 0.80 -27.12 -1.75
N GLY A 293 2.01 -27.36 -2.24
CA GLY A 293 2.28 -27.55 -3.68
C GLY A 293 2.02 -26.34 -4.60
N PHE A 294 1.54 -25.22 -4.08
CA PHE A 294 1.40 -23.97 -4.83
C PHE A 294 2.79 -23.38 -5.10
N HIS A 295 3.14 -23.28 -6.38
CA HIS A 295 4.37 -22.65 -6.83
C HIS A 295 4.00 -21.32 -7.49
N PRO A 296 4.26 -20.18 -6.84
CA PRO A 296 4.11 -18.88 -7.48
C PRO A 296 4.88 -18.84 -8.80
N SER A 297 4.20 -18.49 -9.89
CA SER A 297 4.85 -18.20 -11.17
C SER A 297 4.54 -16.76 -11.56
N SER A 298 5.59 -15.99 -11.85
CA SER A 298 5.43 -14.61 -12.31
C SER A 298 5.07 -14.63 -13.79
N ASN A 299 3.90 -14.11 -14.14
CA ASN A 299 3.49 -13.96 -15.54
C ASN A 299 3.92 -12.57 -16.04
N VAL A 300 5.17 -12.45 -16.48
CA VAL A 300 5.69 -11.17 -16.99
C VAL A 300 5.26 -10.95 -18.43
N PHE A 301 4.62 -9.81 -18.71
CA PHE A 301 4.20 -9.45 -20.07
C PHE A 301 4.45 -7.98 -20.41
N SER A 302 4.42 -7.65 -21.70
CA SER A 302 4.53 -6.26 -22.18
C SER A 302 3.21 -5.50 -21.99
N VAL A 303 3.24 -4.34 -21.33
CA VAL A 303 2.04 -3.54 -21.03
C VAL A 303 1.34 -3.08 -22.32
N TYR A 304 2.10 -2.67 -23.33
CA TYR A 304 1.54 -2.03 -24.53
C TYR A 304 1.38 -2.96 -25.74
N GLU A 305 1.75 -4.23 -25.63
CA GLU A 305 1.64 -5.19 -26.73
C GLU A 305 0.19 -5.60 -27.01
N LYS A 306 -0.62 -5.70 -25.96
CA LYS A 306 -2.03 -6.09 -26.01
C LYS A 306 -2.86 -5.23 -25.08
N THR A 307 -4.11 -4.97 -25.47
CA THR A 307 -5.11 -4.40 -24.58
C THR A 307 -5.52 -5.44 -23.53
N THR A 308 -6.17 -4.99 -22.46
CA THR A 308 -6.76 -5.88 -21.45
C THR A 308 -7.73 -6.86 -22.08
N GLN A 309 -8.59 -6.44 -23.02
CA GLN A 309 -9.52 -7.36 -23.69
C GLN A 309 -8.78 -8.45 -24.48
N GLN A 310 -7.75 -8.08 -25.24
CA GLN A 310 -6.94 -9.05 -26.00
C GLN A 310 -6.27 -10.09 -25.08
N ARG A 311 -5.78 -9.69 -23.91
CA ARG A 311 -5.22 -10.64 -22.92
C ARG A 311 -6.28 -11.57 -22.34
N ILE A 312 -7.50 -11.06 -22.10
CA ILE A 312 -8.63 -11.89 -21.65
C ILE A 312 -8.97 -12.93 -22.72
N ASP A 313 -9.05 -12.52 -23.98
CA ASP A 313 -9.39 -13.40 -25.10
C ASP A 313 -8.31 -14.49 -25.30
N ASP A 314 -7.02 -14.13 -25.23
CA ASP A 314 -5.92 -15.10 -25.27
C ASP A 314 -5.99 -16.14 -24.14
N SER A 315 -6.42 -15.70 -22.95
CA SER A 315 -6.53 -16.56 -21.78
C SER A 315 -7.66 -17.58 -21.94
N LYS A 316 -8.78 -17.17 -22.55
CA LYS A 316 -9.89 -18.08 -22.90
C LYS A 316 -9.50 -19.15 -23.91
N VAL A 317 -8.71 -18.78 -24.93
CA VAL A 317 -8.22 -19.74 -25.94
C VAL A 317 -7.36 -20.83 -25.30
N LYS A 318 -6.57 -20.49 -24.27
CA LYS A 318 -5.77 -21.48 -23.52
C LYS A 318 -6.63 -22.41 -22.65
N THR A 319 -7.78 -21.95 -22.15
CA THR A 319 -8.65 -22.73 -21.24
C THR A 319 -9.73 -23.55 -21.92
N ASN A 320 -10.00 -23.39 -23.22
CA ASN A 320 -11.02 -24.16 -23.96
C ASN A 320 -10.77 -25.69 -24.07
N GLY A 321 -9.89 -26.26 -23.24
CA GLY A 321 -9.85 -27.69 -22.93
C GLY A 321 -10.67 -28.12 -21.70
N SER A 322 -11.15 -27.19 -20.85
CA SER A 322 -11.98 -27.51 -19.68
C SER A 322 -12.61 -26.25 -19.08
N VAL A 323 -13.90 -26.34 -18.70
CA VAL A 323 -14.76 -25.37 -17.98
C VAL A 323 -15.78 -24.65 -18.88
N SER A 324 -17.05 -25.03 -18.67
CA SER A 324 -18.26 -24.43 -19.21
C SER A 324 -18.63 -23.14 -18.47
N ASP A 325 -18.82 -22.05 -19.21
CA ASP A 325 -19.40 -20.79 -18.71
C ASP A 325 -20.92 -20.97 -18.50
N SER A 326 -21.42 -21.33 -17.30
CA SER A 326 -22.88 -21.37 -17.09
C SER A 326 -23.43 -21.18 -15.67
N GLU A 327 -22.72 -20.60 -14.70
CA GLU A 327 -23.33 -20.32 -13.38
C GLU A 327 -23.10 -18.87 -12.92
N GLU A 328 -24.20 -18.20 -12.52
CA GLU A 328 -24.19 -16.91 -11.84
C GLU A 328 -23.53 -17.05 -10.46
N GLU A 329 -22.22 -16.83 -10.36
CA GLU A 329 -21.54 -16.87 -9.06
C GLU A 329 -21.84 -15.60 -8.23
N THR A 330 -22.43 -15.77 -7.05
CA THR A 330 -22.52 -14.70 -6.04
C THR A 330 -21.13 -14.31 -5.52
N MET A 331 -20.94 -13.11 -4.94
CA MET A 331 -19.65 -12.71 -4.33
C MET A 331 -19.13 -13.73 -3.32
N GLU A 332 -20.02 -14.37 -2.55
CA GLU A 332 -19.63 -15.40 -1.57
C GLU A 332 -19.16 -16.70 -2.24
N THR A 333 -19.87 -17.18 -3.27
CA THR A 333 -19.47 -18.34 -4.09
C THR A 333 -18.12 -18.09 -4.76
N LYS A 334 -17.97 -16.89 -5.31
CA LYS A 334 -16.75 -16.32 -5.84
C LYS A 334 -15.59 -16.45 -4.84
N PHE A 335 -15.70 -15.87 -3.63
CA PHE A 335 -14.65 -15.96 -2.61
C PHE A 335 -14.34 -17.39 -2.14
N GLN A 336 -15.35 -18.26 -2.02
CA GLN A 336 -15.17 -19.66 -1.62
C GLN A 336 -14.37 -20.47 -2.65
N ASN A 337 -14.64 -20.29 -3.95
CA ASN A 337 -13.89 -20.95 -5.02
C ASN A 337 -12.41 -20.49 -5.11
N TRP A 338 -12.06 -19.34 -4.52
CA TRP A 338 -10.76 -18.69 -4.72
C TRP A 338 -9.78 -18.80 -3.58
N THR A 339 -10.30 -18.88 -2.35
CA THR A 339 -9.47 -19.11 -1.18
C THR A 339 -8.71 -20.38 -1.45
N LEU A 340 -7.38 -20.38 -1.23
CA LEU A 340 -6.66 -21.65 -1.30
C LEU A 340 -7.36 -22.60 -0.33
N PRO A 341 -7.93 -23.72 -0.82
CA PRO A 341 -8.63 -24.62 0.08
C PRO A 341 -7.65 -25.03 1.17
N ASP A 342 -8.10 -24.96 2.43
CA ASP A 342 -7.30 -25.44 3.55
C ASP A 342 -7.00 -26.95 3.40
N SER A 343 -7.73 -27.69 2.55
CA SER A 343 -7.44 -29.08 2.21
C SER A 343 -7.28 -29.23 0.69
N ASP A 344 -6.23 -29.93 0.24
CA ASP A 344 -6.30 -30.59 -1.06
C ASP A 344 -7.54 -31.51 -1.03
N GLU A 345 -8.67 -31.08 -1.59
CA GLU A 345 -9.85 -31.97 -1.73
C GLU A 345 -9.51 -33.21 -2.57
N THR A 346 -8.34 -33.24 -3.21
CA THR A 346 -7.87 -34.38 -4.00
C THR A 346 -6.79 -35.24 -3.33
N LEU A 347 -6.39 -34.98 -2.09
CA LEU A 347 -5.51 -35.90 -1.33
C LEU A 347 -6.19 -36.47 -0.08
N ALA A 348 -6.79 -37.63 -0.31
CA ALA A 348 -6.99 -38.72 0.65
C ALA A 348 -7.95 -38.50 1.82
N VAL A 349 -9.15 -39.08 1.63
CA VAL A 349 -9.89 -39.82 2.65
C VAL A 349 -8.90 -40.58 3.55
N GLY A 350 -8.62 -40.08 4.76
CA GLY A 350 -7.89 -40.84 5.78
C GLY A 350 -6.69 -40.21 6.49
N SER A 351 -6.38 -38.92 6.34
CA SER A 351 -5.41 -38.25 7.23
C SER A 351 -6.09 -37.23 8.14
N SER A 352 -6.02 -37.49 9.45
CA SER A 352 -6.53 -36.60 10.50
C SER A 352 -5.57 -35.44 10.75
N ASP A 353 -5.15 -34.73 9.70
CA ASP A 353 -4.40 -33.49 9.85
C ASP A 353 -5.38 -32.38 10.23
N LEU A 354 -5.83 -32.41 11.50
CA LEU A 354 -6.39 -31.24 12.16
C LEU A 354 -5.33 -30.15 12.08
N GLU A 355 -5.46 -29.23 11.13
CA GLU A 355 -4.51 -28.15 10.94
C GLU A 355 -4.35 -27.36 12.24
N GLU A 356 -3.12 -27.31 12.76
CA GLU A 356 -2.79 -26.66 14.03
C GLU A 356 -3.14 -25.17 13.96
N THR A 357 -4.30 -24.84 14.52
CA THR A 357 -4.78 -23.46 14.63
C THR A 357 -4.29 -22.90 15.95
N VAL A 358 -3.57 -21.78 15.90
CA VAL A 358 -3.08 -21.09 17.10
C VAL A 358 -4.06 -19.99 17.47
N VAL A 359 -4.45 -19.93 18.75
CA VAL A 359 -5.35 -18.91 19.29
C VAL A 359 -4.67 -18.18 20.43
N ILE A 360 -4.67 -16.85 20.37
CA ILE A 360 -4.07 -15.96 21.36
C ILE A 360 -5.10 -14.89 21.72
N GLU A 361 -5.62 -14.93 22.95
CA GLU A 361 -6.42 -13.84 23.51
C GLU A 361 -5.61 -13.15 24.61
N ASP A 362 -5.23 -11.89 24.38
CA ASP A 362 -4.41 -11.12 25.32
C ASP A 362 -4.51 -9.62 25.03
N ASN A 363 -3.74 -8.82 25.77
CA ASN A 363 -3.51 -7.40 25.51
C ASN A 363 -2.34 -7.24 24.53
N PHE A 364 -2.65 -6.79 23.33
CA PHE A 364 -1.69 -6.51 22.27
C PHE A 364 -1.26 -5.05 22.31
N VAL A 365 0.01 -4.82 21.99
CA VAL A 365 0.51 -3.50 21.59
C VAL A 365 0.36 -3.33 20.08
N ASN A 366 0.60 -4.40 19.33
CA ASN A 366 0.62 -4.38 17.87
C ASN A 366 0.22 -5.75 17.31
N ILE A 367 -0.58 -5.73 16.25
CA ILE A 367 -0.73 -6.83 15.29
C ILE A 367 -0.54 -6.20 13.93
N TYR A 368 0.42 -6.70 13.15
CA TYR A 368 0.70 -6.20 11.82
C TYR A 368 1.08 -7.36 10.91
N ALA A 369 0.20 -7.64 9.97
CA ALA A 369 0.36 -8.68 8.96
C ALA A 369 0.69 -8.01 7.63
N VAL A 370 1.80 -8.41 7.02
CA VAL A 370 2.30 -7.81 5.77
C VAL A 370 2.52 -8.91 4.74
N THR A 371 2.23 -8.63 3.48
CA THR A 371 2.32 -9.60 2.39
C THR A 371 3.42 -9.27 1.38
N LEU A 372 3.98 -8.05 1.45
CA LEU A 372 5.07 -7.60 0.58
C LEU A 372 6.30 -7.19 1.39
N SER A 373 7.44 -7.01 0.71
CA SER A 373 8.70 -6.74 1.40
C SER A 373 8.76 -5.37 2.07
N HIS A 374 8.09 -4.37 1.49
CA HIS A 374 8.12 -2.99 1.95
C HIS A 374 6.71 -2.46 2.25
N ILE A 375 6.60 -1.71 3.34
CA ILE A 375 5.44 -0.85 3.63
C ILE A 375 5.70 0.61 3.24
N ALA A 376 6.98 0.99 3.14
CA ALA A 376 7.44 2.27 2.63
C ALA A 376 8.90 2.14 2.14
N ALA A 377 9.42 3.19 1.50
CA ALA A 377 10.83 3.22 1.08
C ALA A 377 11.82 3.07 2.26
N ASP A 378 11.53 3.66 3.41
CA ASP A 378 12.29 3.49 4.66
C ASP A 378 11.69 2.39 5.56
N GLY A 379 10.81 1.54 5.01
CA GLY A 379 10.06 0.53 5.74
C GLY A 379 10.15 -0.87 5.12
N PRO A 380 11.34 -1.50 5.02
CA PRO A 380 11.46 -2.92 4.68
C PRO A 380 10.97 -3.77 5.85
N PHE A 381 9.68 -4.12 5.85
CA PHE A 381 9.01 -4.78 6.97
C PHE A 381 9.12 -6.30 6.93
N ALA A 382 8.96 -6.90 5.75
CA ALA A 382 9.07 -8.35 5.56
C ALA A 382 10.05 -8.70 4.43
N PRO A 383 11.37 -8.49 4.60
CA PRO A 383 12.37 -8.63 3.52
C PRO A 383 12.36 -9.98 2.80
N SER A 384 11.90 -11.05 3.46
CA SER A 384 11.77 -12.40 2.88
C SER A 384 10.51 -12.61 2.03
N ALA A 385 9.56 -11.67 2.04
CA ALA A 385 8.35 -11.70 1.23
C ALA A 385 8.69 -11.50 -0.25
N LYS A 386 7.99 -12.22 -1.12
CA LYS A 386 8.09 -12.08 -2.58
C LYS A 386 6.74 -11.65 -3.14
N LEU A 387 6.73 -10.99 -4.29
CA LEU A 387 5.52 -10.36 -4.82
C LEU A 387 4.39 -11.36 -5.08
N GLU A 388 4.73 -12.54 -5.61
CA GLU A 388 3.79 -13.58 -6.05
C GLU A 388 3.51 -14.62 -4.96
N ASP A 389 4.18 -14.48 -3.83
CA ASP A 389 4.07 -15.37 -2.71
C ASP A 389 2.74 -15.19 -2.01
N ASN A 390 2.18 -16.30 -1.53
CA ASN A 390 0.91 -16.34 -0.84
C ASN A 390 1.08 -16.41 0.68
N ARG A 391 2.29 -16.21 1.20
CA ARG A 391 2.54 -16.13 2.65
C ARG A 391 2.08 -14.80 3.21
N ILE A 392 1.51 -14.82 4.41
CA ILE A 392 1.23 -13.62 5.21
C ILE A 392 2.29 -13.57 6.32
N HIS A 393 3.11 -12.52 6.34
CA HIS A 393 4.08 -12.29 7.39
C HIS A 393 3.40 -11.62 8.58
N LEU A 394 2.90 -12.43 9.50
CA LEU A 394 2.19 -11.97 10.68
C LEU A 394 3.19 -11.66 11.80
N SER A 395 3.17 -10.42 12.26
CA SER A 395 3.88 -9.99 13.46
C SER A 395 2.92 -9.51 14.53
N TYR A 396 3.21 -9.82 15.80
CA TYR A 396 2.46 -9.27 16.93
C TYR A 396 3.35 -9.05 18.14
N ILE A 397 2.94 -8.08 18.98
CA ILE A 397 3.63 -7.69 20.20
C ILE A 397 2.62 -7.72 21.34
N LEU A 398 2.88 -8.53 22.36
CA LEU A 398 2.05 -8.58 23.56
C LEU A 398 2.54 -7.53 24.57
N TRP A 399 1.59 -6.89 25.26
CA TRP A 399 1.91 -5.89 26.28
C TRP A 399 2.82 -6.44 27.38
N LYS A 400 2.62 -7.70 27.77
CA LYS A 400 3.41 -8.35 28.82
C LYS A 400 4.88 -8.61 28.41
N ASP A 401 5.18 -8.67 27.12
CA ASP A 401 6.51 -9.06 26.61
C ASP A 401 7.46 -7.87 26.40
N ILE A 402 6.93 -6.64 26.27
CA ILE A 402 7.75 -5.47 25.88
C ILE A 402 8.80 -5.07 26.93
N GLY A 403 8.53 -5.35 28.21
CA GLY A 403 9.30 -4.85 29.35
C GLY A 403 9.22 -3.32 29.51
N THR A 404 9.96 -2.56 28.69
CA THR A 404 10.06 -1.09 28.78
C THR A 404 9.54 -0.41 27.50
N ARG A 405 9.00 0.80 27.63
CA ARG A 405 8.56 1.61 26.47
C ARG A 405 9.69 1.96 25.50
N VAL A 406 10.94 1.97 25.98
CA VAL A 406 12.14 2.15 25.13
C VAL A 406 12.24 1.06 24.06
N ASN A 407 11.78 -0.16 24.36
CA ASN A 407 11.82 -1.25 23.40
C ASN A 407 10.89 -1.01 22.19
N ILE A 408 9.81 -0.24 22.35
CA ILE A 408 8.97 0.17 21.21
C ILE A 408 9.70 1.17 20.32
N ALA A 409 10.43 2.14 20.90
CA ALA A 409 11.25 3.04 20.11
C ALA A 409 12.35 2.27 19.35
N LYS A 410 12.96 1.27 19.98
CA LYS A 410 13.92 0.36 19.32
C LYS A 410 13.28 -0.44 18.18
N TYR A 411 12.08 -0.98 18.40
CA TYR A 411 11.31 -1.69 17.36
C TYR A 411 11.09 -0.82 16.13
N LEU A 412 10.58 0.39 16.31
CA LEU A 412 10.29 1.30 15.20
C LEU A 412 11.56 1.74 14.45
N LEU A 413 12.66 2.01 15.17
CA LEU A 413 13.95 2.36 14.55
C LEU A 413 14.62 1.17 13.84
N ALA A 414 14.37 -0.06 14.31
CA ALA A 414 14.93 -1.27 13.72
C ALA A 414 14.27 -1.67 12.39
N ILE A 415 13.13 -1.06 12.02
CA ILE A 415 12.44 -1.34 10.74
C ILE A 415 13.32 -0.92 9.56
N GLU A 416 13.89 0.28 9.57
CA GLU A 416 14.79 0.80 8.51
C GLU A 416 16.04 -0.10 8.31
N HIS A 417 16.36 -0.92 9.30
CA HIS A 417 17.51 -1.82 9.32
C HIS A 417 17.13 -3.29 9.30
N GLU A 418 15.86 -3.64 9.03
CA GLU A 418 15.38 -5.02 8.85
C GLU A 418 15.58 -5.95 10.06
N THR A 419 15.87 -5.40 11.25
CA THR A 419 16.16 -6.18 12.48
C THR A 419 15.02 -6.16 13.50
N HIS A 420 13.92 -5.49 13.18
CA HIS A 420 12.77 -5.34 14.06
C HIS A 420 12.05 -6.65 14.36
N LEU A 421 12.04 -7.61 13.42
CA LEU A 421 11.45 -8.94 13.61
C LEU A 421 12.31 -9.87 14.48
N ASP A 422 13.60 -9.57 14.66
CA ASP A 422 14.53 -10.35 15.50
C ASP A 422 14.44 -9.97 16.99
N LEU A 423 13.67 -8.94 17.32
CA LEU A 423 13.56 -8.46 18.70
C LEU A 423 12.79 -9.48 19.58
N PRO A 424 13.28 -9.82 20.78
CA PRO A 424 12.74 -10.95 21.57
C PRO A 424 11.26 -10.85 21.97
N PHE A 425 10.73 -9.63 22.02
CA PHE A 425 9.34 -9.32 22.37
C PHE A 425 8.42 -9.21 21.14
N VAL A 426 8.97 -9.36 19.93
CA VAL A 426 8.23 -9.42 18.67
C VAL A 426 8.05 -10.88 18.32
N LYS A 427 6.80 -11.31 18.14
CA LYS A 427 6.48 -12.62 17.59
C LYS A 427 6.27 -12.45 16.09
N HIS A 428 6.95 -13.27 15.29
CA HIS A 428 6.82 -13.30 13.84
C HIS A 428 6.58 -14.73 13.38
N VAL A 429 5.58 -14.91 12.52
CA VAL A 429 5.19 -16.21 11.96
C VAL A 429 4.65 -16.03 10.55
N GLU A 430 5.03 -16.92 9.64
CA GLU A 430 4.45 -17.01 8.30
C GLU A 430 3.15 -17.82 8.39
N VAL A 431 2.04 -17.24 7.93
CA VAL A 431 0.70 -17.84 8.06
C VAL A 431 -0.01 -17.93 6.70
N SER A 432 -0.92 -18.89 6.55
CA SER A 432 -1.80 -19.01 5.38
C SER A 432 -3.12 -18.25 5.57
N SER A 433 -3.56 -18.11 6.82
CA SER A 433 -4.75 -17.35 7.18
C SER A 433 -4.63 -16.79 8.60
N MET A 434 -5.34 -15.70 8.85
CA MET A 434 -5.51 -15.12 10.18
C MET A 434 -6.91 -14.56 10.38
N LYS A 435 -7.32 -14.49 11.64
CA LYS A 435 -8.54 -13.84 12.10
C LYS A 435 -8.19 -12.99 13.31
N LEU A 436 -8.63 -11.75 13.30
CA LEU A 436 -8.54 -10.83 14.43
C LEU A 436 -9.94 -10.45 14.88
N GLU A 437 -10.21 -10.65 16.16
CA GLU A 437 -11.41 -10.18 16.85
C GLU A 437 -11.03 -9.10 17.86
N VAL A 438 -11.52 -7.88 17.64
CA VAL A 438 -11.28 -6.71 18.50
C VAL A 438 -12.22 -6.77 19.70
N ILE A 439 -11.65 -6.97 20.89
CA ILE A 439 -12.43 -7.10 22.14
C ILE A 439 -12.55 -5.74 22.86
N SER A 440 -11.46 -4.98 22.94
CA SER A 440 -11.47 -3.62 23.48
C SER A 440 -11.35 -2.59 22.37
N GLU A 441 -12.17 -1.56 22.44
CA GLU A 441 -12.12 -0.41 21.53
C GLU A 441 -10.89 0.49 21.81
N GLY A 442 -10.57 1.39 20.87
CA GLY A 442 -9.57 2.45 21.05
C GLY A 442 -8.41 2.47 20.04
N SER A 443 -8.29 1.43 19.21
CA SER A 443 -7.39 1.37 18.06
C SER A 443 -8.19 1.27 16.76
N HIS A 444 -7.57 1.66 15.66
CA HIS A 444 -8.09 1.44 14.31
C HIS A 444 -7.75 0.03 13.82
N VAL A 445 -8.66 -0.59 13.04
CA VAL A 445 -8.34 -1.69 12.13
C VAL A 445 -8.06 -1.09 10.76
N VAL A 446 -6.88 -1.36 10.23
CA VAL A 446 -6.39 -0.79 8.98
C VAL A 446 -6.14 -1.90 7.97
N LEU A 447 -6.62 -1.71 6.75
CA LEU A 447 -6.44 -2.61 5.61
C LEU A 447 -5.80 -1.83 4.46
N ASP A 448 -4.59 -2.21 4.05
CA ASP A 448 -3.79 -1.53 3.01
C ASP A 448 -3.67 -0.01 3.20
N GLY A 449 -3.69 0.45 4.47
CA GLY A 449 -3.61 1.86 4.86
C GLY A 449 -4.97 2.55 5.07
N GLU A 450 -6.08 1.89 4.75
CA GLU A 450 -7.43 2.44 4.90
C GLU A 450 -8.13 1.89 6.15
N VAL A 451 -8.87 2.74 6.86
CA VAL A 451 -9.62 2.32 8.07
C VAL A 451 -10.84 1.50 7.67
N VAL A 452 -11.03 0.35 8.31
CA VAL A 452 -12.22 -0.47 8.15
C VAL A 452 -12.97 -0.57 9.47
N ASP A 453 -14.24 -0.16 9.46
CA ASP A 453 -15.12 -0.26 10.64
C ASP A 453 -15.61 -1.69 10.82
N THR A 454 -14.92 -2.43 11.68
CA THR A 454 -15.22 -3.84 11.95
C THR A 454 -14.69 -4.27 13.31
N LYS A 455 -15.35 -5.27 13.91
CA LYS A 455 -14.87 -5.98 15.10
C LYS A 455 -14.17 -7.29 14.74
N THR A 456 -14.42 -7.83 13.55
CA THR A 456 -13.79 -9.07 13.07
C THR A 456 -13.20 -8.88 11.69
N ILE A 457 -11.92 -9.22 11.52
CA ILE A 457 -11.28 -9.26 10.21
C ILE A 457 -10.60 -10.61 10.00
N GLU A 458 -10.95 -11.28 8.91
CA GLU A 458 -10.42 -12.57 8.48
C GLU A 458 -9.66 -12.38 7.17
N VAL A 459 -8.44 -12.90 7.09
CA VAL A 459 -7.55 -12.78 5.93
C VAL A 459 -7.12 -14.18 5.53
N ALA A 460 -7.22 -14.48 4.24
CA ALA A 460 -6.76 -15.75 3.70
C ALA A 460 -5.97 -15.58 2.40
N SER A 461 -5.02 -16.50 2.23
CA SER A 461 -4.21 -16.61 1.02
C SER A 461 -5.08 -17.07 -0.16
N THR A 462 -4.81 -16.55 -1.36
CA THR A 462 -5.54 -16.95 -2.58
C THR A 462 -4.59 -17.39 -3.68
N LYS A 463 -5.14 -17.93 -4.77
CA LYS A 463 -4.40 -18.18 -6.02
C LYS A 463 -4.35 -16.95 -6.94
N ASN A 464 -5.02 -15.86 -6.58
CA ASN A 464 -5.20 -14.69 -7.42
C ASN A 464 -4.02 -13.72 -7.29
N HIS A 465 -3.83 -12.92 -8.32
CA HIS A 465 -2.83 -11.87 -8.36
C HIS A 465 -3.34 -10.71 -9.23
N ILE A 466 -2.86 -9.51 -8.92
CA ILE A 466 -2.88 -8.39 -9.86
C ILE A 466 -1.61 -8.39 -10.70
N SER A 467 -1.61 -7.58 -11.76
CA SER A 467 -0.39 -7.20 -12.46
C SER A 467 0.02 -5.78 -12.11
N VAL A 468 1.31 -5.53 -11.87
CA VAL A 468 1.86 -4.20 -11.55
C VAL A 468 2.97 -3.86 -12.52
N PHE A 469 3.06 -2.58 -12.94
CA PHE A 469 4.11 -2.17 -13.89
C PHE A 469 5.49 -2.39 -13.27
N SER A 470 6.39 -2.92 -14.07
CA SER A 470 7.75 -3.29 -13.68
C SER A 470 8.76 -3.01 -14.78
N SER A 471 10.04 -3.10 -14.42
CA SER A 471 11.17 -2.93 -15.35
C SER A 471 11.45 -4.23 -16.11
N THR A 472 12.05 -4.14 -17.29
CA THR A 472 12.93 -5.23 -17.75
C THR A 472 14.15 -5.21 -16.83
N ALA A 473 14.55 -6.38 -16.32
CA ALA A 473 15.66 -6.55 -15.38
C ALA A 473 16.88 -5.66 -15.67
#